data_AF-A0A178E9T9-F1
#
_entry.id   AF-A0A178E9T9-F1
#
_cell.length_a   1.000
_cell.length_b   1.000
_cell.length_c   1.000
_cell.angle_alpha   90.00
_cell.angle_beta   90.00
_cell.angle_gamma   90.00
#
_symmetry.space_group_name_H-M   'P 1'
#
loop_
_entity.id
_entity.type
_entity.pdbx_description
1 polymer ?
#
loop_
_entity_poly.entity_id
_entity_poly.type
_entity_poly.pdbx_seq_one_letter_code
_entity_poly.pdbx_strand_id
1 'polypeptide(L)'
;MQLLQSLPRKSIILAIAIISIFVVLFRFYGDVPVDYYRNYAPAEAIVPAVTNNDTPQPGYFKAQPEWDWKVPDYANTWEGYARKPRNRDVVVLTASDGGGHNSAIPNVLERVLDDREKYCQKHGYTNLWLNTSRYDIGEAHRTWSKIPAVAEAFYLYPSAEWVWLIDTDIIMMTPDYDLVDQIIGPDAIKRGLMRDTPILDGQLKKNPTYINTPKDFRVEDIDILITQDHQSVNTGSTFFRRTAFTRWLLEMMTDYSMLMGAEHGGAEQDAIKHLMLEHQLVRNHVGIYPQRKFNAYVQGGDNMGYRDGDLLVHFAGCWVGGKCQEWFEEFWGKKGHKDVWRPEGQ
;
A
#
# COMPACT_ATOMS: atom_id res chain seq x y z
N MET A 1 -40.84 -4.08 42.89
CA MET A 1 -41.47 -3.01 42.09
C MET A 1 -41.97 -1.96 43.08
N GLN A 2 -41.69 -0.67 42.85
CA GLN A 2 -41.90 0.51 43.74
C GLN A 2 -40.73 0.91 44.64
N LEU A 3 -39.69 1.51 44.05
CA LEU A 3 -38.74 2.40 44.76
C LEU A 3 -38.37 3.62 43.90
N LEU A 4 -39.26 4.00 42.97
CA LEU A 4 -39.04 5.05 41.97
C LEU A 4 -40.23 6.04 41.91
N GLN A 5 -40.86 6.33 43.05
CA GLN A 5 -42.03 7.21 43.13
C GLN A 5 -41.89 8.40 44.11
N SER A 6 -40.67 8.87 44.41
CA SER A 6 -40.56 10.12 45.20
C SER A 6 -39.33 10.99 44.92
N LEU A 7 -38.76 10.94 43.71
CA LEU A 7 -37.85 12.01 43.29
C LEU A 7 -38.66 13.12 42.62
N PRO A 8 -38.65 14.37 43.14
CA PRO A 8 -39.38 15.45 42.53
C PRO A 8 -38.88 15.62 41.08
N ARG A 9 -39.81 15.70 40.12
CA ARG A 9 -39.54 15.81 38.67
C ARG A 9 -38.40 16.79 38.33
N LYS A 10 -38.24 17.86 39.12
CA LYS A 10 -37.17 18.86 38.99
C LYS A 10 -35.76 18.28 39.19
N SER A 11 -35.56 17.35 40.11
CA SER A 11 -34.26 16.74 40.41
C SER A 11 -33.78 15.81 39.30
N ILE A 12 -34.71 15.10 38.65
CA ILE A 12 -34.40 14.22 37.50
C ILE A 12 -34.03 15.06 36.28
N ILE A 13 -34.78 16.14 36.02
CA ILE A 13 -34.48 17.06 34.92
C ILE A 13 -33.11 17.74 35.12
N LEU A 14 -32.79 18.14 36.35
CA LEU A 14 -31.49 18.74 36.67
C LEU A 14 -30.33 17.75 36.49
N ALA A 15 -30.50 16.49 36.90
CA ALA A 15 -29.48 15.46 36.71
C ALA A 15 -29.22 15.17 35.23
N ILE A 16 -30.28 15.09 34.40
CA ILE A 16 -30.14 14.90 32.95
C ILE A 16 -29.45 16.12 32.31
N ALA A 17 -29.80 17.34 32.71
CA ALA A 17 -29.17 18.55 32.18
C ALA A 17 -27.67 18.61 32.51
N ILE A 18 -27.28 18.24 33.74
CA ILE A 18 -25.88 18.20 34.16
C ILE A 18 -25.11 17.14 33.36
N ILE A 19 -25.65 15.93 33.21
CA ILE A 19 -25.01 14.86 32.42
C ILE A 19 -24.85 15.29 30.97
N SER A 20 -25.88 15.89 30.36
CA SER A 20 -25.81 16.40 28.99
C SER A 20 -24.76 17.50 28.83
N ILE A 21 -24.67 18.43 29.79
CA ILE A 21 -23.64 19.48 29.79
C ILE A 21 -22.25 18.87 29.92
N PHE A 22 -22.06 17.88 30.81
CA PHE A 22 -20.78 17.19 30.94
C PHE A 22 -20.42 16.40 29.69
N VAL A 23 -21.36 15.71 29.04
CA VAL A 23 -21.12 14.99 27.78
C VAL A 23 -20.78 15.96 26.64
N VAL A 24 -21.47 17.09 26.55
CA VAL A 24 -21.17 18.14 25.57
C VAL A 24 -19.79 18.74 25.85
N LEU A 25 -19.48 19.11 27.09
CA LEU A 25 -18.16 19.63 27.45
C LEU A 25 -17.05 18.60 27.23
N PHE A 26 -17.26 17.32 27.55
CA PHE A 26 -16.26 16.28 27.31
C PHE A 26 -16.05 16.01 25.81
N ARG A 27 -17.09 16.13 24.99
CA ARG A 27 -16.95 16.09 23.53
C ARG A 27 -16.25 17.32 22.97
N PHE A 28 -16.46 18.51 23.54
CA PHE A 28 -15.80 19.75 23.08
C PHE A 28 -14.36 19.91 23.59
N TYR A 29 -14.00 19.30 24.74
CA TYR A 29 -12.66 19.38 25.33
C TYR A 29 -11.79 18.13 25.07
N GLY A 30 -12.35 17.08 24.47
CA GLY A 30 -11.62 15.88 24.01
C GLY A 30 -10.94 16.05 22.65
N ASP A 31 -11.23 17.13 21.93
CA ASP A 31 -10.60 17.45 20.66
C ASP A 31 -9.31 18.23 20.93
N VAL A 32 -8.17 17.55 20.76
CA VAL A 32 -6.87 18.22 20.63
C VAL A 32 -7.03 19.27 19.51
N PRO A 33 -6.62 20.55 19.70
CA PRO A 33 -6.84 21.58 18.70
C PRO A 33 -6.18 21.20 17.38
N VAL A 34 -7.01 20.97 16.35
CA VAL A 34 -6.60 20.73 14.95
C VAL A 34 -5.63 21.80 14.45
N ASP A 35 -5.66 22.99 15.04
CA ASP A 35 -4.75 24.10 14.76
C ASP A 35 -3.28 23.80 15.08
N TYR A 36 -2.99 22.88 16.01
CA TYR A 36 -1.61 22.44 16.28
C TYR A 36 -1.00 21.69 15.08
N TYR A 37 -1.80 20.85 14.42
CA TYR A 37 -1.36 20.08 13.24
C TYR A 37 -1.40 20.90 11.94
N ARG A 38 -2.32 21.87 11.82
CA ARG A 38 -2.35 22.81 10.68
C ARG A 38 -1.12 23.71 10.60
N ASN A 39 -0.50 24.00 11.75
CA ASN A 39 0.64 24.91 11.84
C ASN A 39 2.00 24.20 11.88
N TYR A 40 2.02 22.87 11.72
CA TYR A 40 3.27 22.14 11.49
C TYR A 40 3.73 22.41 10.05
N ALA A 41 4.29 23.60 9.83
CA ALA A 41 5.01 23.91 8.61
C ALA A 41 6.19 22.93 8.51
N PRO A 42 6.24 22.05 7.49
CA PRO A 42 7.47 21.31 7.25
C PRO A 42 8.57 22.33 6.98
N ALA A 43 9.74 22.11 7.56
CA ALA A 43 10.96 22.78 7.12
C ALA A 43 10.99 22.72 5.59
N GLU A 44 11.21 23.87 4.96
CA GLU A 44 11.17 24.12 3.51
C GLU A 44 11.28 22.84 2.67
N ALA A 45 10.17 22.49 1.99
CA ALA A 45 10.15 21.42 1.02
C ALA A 45 11.28 21.65 0.02
N ILE A 46 12.28 20.78 0.05
CA ILE A 46 13.34 20.75 -0.95
C ILE A 46 12.65 20.35 -2.26
N VAL A 47 12.84 21.18 -3.28
CA VAL A 47 12.19 21.17 -4.60
C VAL A 47 11.72 19.76 -5.02
N PRO A 48 10.40 19.46 -5.02
CA PRO A 48 9.92 18.21 -5.56
C PRO A 48 10.31 18.11 -7.04
N ALA A 49 10.60 16.90 -7.51
CA ALA A 49 10.83 16.66 -8.93
C ALA A 49 9.68 17.28 -9.73
N VAL A 50 9.99 18.23 -10.62
CA VAL A 50 9.00 18.90 -11.48
C VAL A 50 8.45 17.88 -12.46
N THR A 51 7.40 17.19 -12.05
CA THR A 51 6.60 16.33 -12.92
C THR A 51 5.53 17.20 -13.57
N ASN A 52 5.52 17.29 -14.90
CA ASN A 52 4.37 17.82 -15.63
C ASN A 52 3.22 16.79 -15.60
N ASN A 53 2.79 16.38 -14.39
CA ASN A 53 1.88 15.24 -14.17
C ASN A 53 0.44 15.66 -13.84
N ASP A 54 0.15 16.95 -13.70
CA ASP A 54 -1.23 17.44 -13.54
C ASP A 54 -1.98 17.53 -14.87
N THR A 55 -1.25 17.49 -15.99
CA THR A 55 -1.87 17.48 -17.33
C THR A 55 -2.45 16.08 -17.62
N PRO A 56 -3.77 15.97 -17.91
CA PRO A 56 -4.37 14.72 -18.35
C PRO A 56 -3.68 14.17 -19.59
N GLN A 57 -3.56 12.85 -19.67
CA GLN A 57 -3.09 12.21 -20.90
C GLN A 57 -4.08 12.47 -22.06
N PRO A 58 -3.61 12.54 -23.31
CA PRO A 58 -4.44 12.91 -24.47
C PRO A 58 -5.52 11.88 -24.85
N GLY A 59 -5.71 10.81 -24.07
CA GLY A 59 -6.77 9.81 -24.26
C GLY A 59 -6.61 8.61 -23.34
N TYR A 60 -7.34 7.54 -23.65
CA TYR A 60 -7.35 6.30 -22.88
C TYR A 60 -5.95 5.76 -22.61
N PHE A 61 -5.70 5.34 -21.37
CA PHE A 61 -4.35 5.03 -20.89
C PHE A 61 -3.61 3.97 -21.73
N LYS A 62 -4.31 2.98 -22.31
CA LYS A 62 -3.69 1.94 -23.14
C LYS A 62 -3.17 2.43 -24.49
N ALA A 63 -3.62 3.61 -24.95
CA ALA A 63 -3.15 4.21 -26.19
C ALA A 63 -1.88 5.06 -26.00
N GLN A 64 -1.40 5.17 -24.77
CA GLN A 64 -0.29 6.06 -24.42
C GLN A 64 1.07 5.33 -24.57
N PRO A 65 2.15 6.02 -24.97
CA PRO A 65 3.47 5.42 -25.24
C PRO A 65 4.11 4.74 -24.02
N GLU A 66 3.65 5.08 -22.82
CA GLU A 66 4.09 4.57 -21.53
C GLU A 66 3.96 3.06 -21.43
N TRP A 67 3.18 2.40 -22.29
CA TRP A 67 3.04 0.95 -22.36
C TRP A 67 4.14 0.24 -23.17
N ASP A 68 4.94 0.97 -23.95
CA ASP A 68 6.01 0.40 -24.78
C ASP A 68 7.41 0.56 -24.17
N TRP A 69 7.54 0.43 -22.84
CA TRP A 69 8.85 0.45 -22.20
C TRP A 69 9.70 -0.75 -22.65
N LYS A 70 11.00 -0.49 -22.86
CA LYS A 70 11.94 -1.53 -23.29
C LYS A 70 12.36 -2.40 -22.10
N VAL A 71 12.40 -3.70 -22.36
CA VAL A 71 12.96 -4.72 -21.47
C VAL A 71 14.42 -4.92 -21.90
N PRO A 72 15.40 -4.84 -20.99
CA PRO A 72 16.79 -4.99 -21.36
C PRO A 72 17.10 -6.44 -21.75
N ASP A 73 17.98 -6.66 -22.72
CA ASP A 73 18.26 -8.00 -23.26
C ASP A 73 18.68 -9.01 -22.18
N TYR A 74 19.42 -8.54 -21.16
CA TYR A 74 19.86 -9.39 -20.06
C TYR A 74 18.69 -9.97 -19.25
N ALA A 75 17.54 -9.28 -19.19
CA ALA A 75 16.36 -9.75 -18.46
C ALA A 75 15.80 -11.08 -18.99
N ASN A 76 16.05 -11.36 -20.27
CA ASN A 76 15.59 -12.59 -20.93
C ASN A 76 16.61 -13.75 -20.80
N THR A 77 17.73 -13.52 -20.13
CA THR A 77 18.77 -14.53 -19.91
C THR A 77 18.57 -15.25 -18.58
N TRP A 78 19.06 -16.49 -18.50
CA TRP A 78 18.90 -17.32 -17.30
C TRP A 78 19.63 -16.78 -16.05
N GLU A 79 20.63 -15.90 -16.22
CA GLU A 79 21.38 -15.23 -15.14
C GLU A 79 20.99 -13.74 -14.97
N GLY A 80 20.05 -13.22 -15.77
CA GLY A 80 19.83 -11.77 -15.92
C GLY A 80 19.66 -11.03 -14.60
N TYR A 81 18.86 -11.61 -13.72
CA TYR A 81 18.55 -11.07 -12.39
C TYR A 81 19.21 -11.85 -11.25
N ALA A 82 20.21 -12.68 -11.54
CA ALA A 82 20.99 -13.43 -10.54
C ALA A 82 21.98 -12.53 -9.77
N ARG A 83 21.76 -11.22 -9.75
CA ARG A 83 22.62 -10.23 -9.11
C ARG A 83 21.81 -9.31 -8.20
N LYS A 84 22.48 -8.75 -7.18
CA LYS A 84 21.92 -7.68 -6.36
C LYS A 84 21.62 -6.44 -7.25
N PRO A 85 20.40 -5.87 -7.23
CA PRO A 85 20.13 -4.62 -7.93
C PRO A 85 20.90 -3.48 -7.26
N ARG A 86 21.25 -2.45 -8.03
CA ARG A 86 21.85 -1.23 -7.46
C ARG A 86 20.71 -0.38 -6.91
N ASN A 87 20.98 0.39 -5.85
CA ASN A 87 19.95 1.25 -5.24
C ASN A 87 19.36 2.23 -6.27
N ARG A 88 20.18 2.81 -7.14
CA ARG A 88 19.72 3.69 -8.24
C ARG A 88 18.82 3.03 -9.30
N ASP A 89 18.69 1.70 -9.27
CA ASP A 89 17.81 0.94 -10.15
C ASP A 89 16.42 0.71 -9.50
N VAL A 90 16.14 1.34 -8.35
CA VAL A 90 14.87 1.24 -7.62
C VAL A 90 14.13 2.56 -7.68
N VAL A 91 12.88 2.50 -8.11
CA VAL A 91 11.92 3.62 -8.07
C VAL A 91 10.86 3.32 -7.01
N VAL A 92 10.66 4.24 -6.07
CA VAL A 92 9.54 4.22 -5.13
C VAL A 92 8.44 5.10 -5.69
N LEU A 93 7.33 4.48 -6.08
CA LEU A 93 6.21 5.11 -6.77
C LEU A 93 5.03 5.32 -5.82
N THR A 94 4.60 6.56 -5.69
CA THR A 94 3.28 6.93 -5.16
C THR A 94 2.37 7.31 -6.32
N ALA A 95 1.32 6.54 -6.57
CA ALA A 95 0.29 6.87 -7.55
C ALA A 95 -0.99 7.33 -6.84
N SER A 96 -1.22 8.63 -6.80
CA SER A 96 -2.36 9.22 -6.07
C SER A 96 -2.61 10.67 -6.46
N ASP A 97 -3.87 11.09 -6.41
CA ASP A 97 -4.31 12.49 -6.48
C ASP A 97 -4.63 13.06 -5.09
N GLY A 98 -4.38 12.30 -4.02
CA GLY A 98 -4.67 12.68 -2.64
C GLY A 98 -6.15 12.59 -2.27
N GLY A 99 -7.00 12.13 -3.19
CA GLY A 99 -8.44 11.99 -2.99
C GLY A 99 -8.85 10.70 -2.28
N GLY A 100 -10.12 10.33 -2.45
CA GLY A 100 -10.71 9.14 -1.86
C GLY A 100 -10.79 9.18 -0.34
N HIS A 101 -10.84 8.01 0.28
CA HIS A 101 -10.96 7.90 1.74
C HIS A 101 -9.72 8.35 2.52
N ASN A 102 -8.58 8.46 1.83
CA ASN A 102 -7.32 8.95 2.41
C ASN A 102 -7.40 10.44 2.78
N SER A 103 -8.31 11.19 2.17
CA SER A 103 -8.60 12.60 2.50
C SER A 103 -9.07 12.84 3.94
N ALA A 104 -9.45 11.77 4.66
CA ALA A 104 -9.71 11.83 6.10
C ALA A 104 -8.46 12.18 6.92
N ILE A 105 -7.26 11.95 6.39
CA ILE A 105 -6.00 12.33 7.01
C ILE A 105 -5.56 13.69 6.45
N PRO A 106 -5.42 14.74 7.29
CA PRO A 106 -4.99 16.06 6.83
C PRO A 106 -3.62 16.02 6.15
N ASN A 107 -3.54 16.62 4.95
CA ASN A 107 -2.32 16.78 4.16
C ASN A 107 -1.55 15.47 3.95
N VAL A 108 -2.24 14.32 3.92
CA VAL A 108 -1.60 13.00 3.89
C VAL A 108 -0.64 12.85 2.72
N LEU A 109 -1.04 13.29 1.52
CA LEU A 109 -0.23 13.16 0.32
C LEU A 109 1.09 13.94 0.47
N GLU A 110 1.02 15.21 0.87
CA GLU A 110 2.22 16.04 1.11
C GLU A 110 3.16 15.38 2.13
N ARG A 111 2.61 14.94 3.26
CA ARG A 111 3.38 14.30 4.34
C ARG A 111 4.10 13.04 3.88
N VAL A 112 3.40 12.13 3.20
CA VAL A 112 4.01 10.87 2.77
C VAL A 112 4.99 11.06 1.61
N LEU A 113 4.78 12.06 0.74
CA LEU A 113 5.72 12.38 -0.33
C LEU A 113 7.04 12.93 0.22
N ASP A 114 6.99 13.86 1.18
CA ASP A 114 8.18 14.37 1.88
C ASP A 114 8.95 13.24 2.59
N ASP A 115 8.23 12.33 3.25
CA ASP A 115 8.85 11.18 3.92
C ASP A 115 9.52 10.21 2.94
N ARG A 116 8.83 9.88 1.85
CA ARG A 116 9.35 8.98 0.81
C ARG A 116 10.55 9.58 0.11
N GLU A 117 10.56 10.90 -0.09
CA GLU A 117 11.71 11.61 -0.62
C GLU A 117 12.92 11.45 0.30
N LYS A 118 12.77 11.71 1.60
CA LYS A 118 13.84 11.54 2.60
C LYS A 118 14.37 10.11 2.64
N TYR A 119 13.47 9.12 2.61
CA TYR A 119 13.83 7.72 2.55
C TYR A 119 14.62 7.39 1.27
N CYS A 120 14.13 7.81 0.11
CA CYS A 120 14.79 7.56 -1.17
C CYS A 120 16.17 8.24 -1.25
N GLN A 121 16.28 9.51 -0.83
CA GLN A 121 17.54 10.25 -0.80
C GLN A 121 18.59 9.53 0.06
N LYS A 122 18.18 9.05 1.24
CA LYS A 122 19.05 8.33 2.17
C LYS A 122 19.58 7.03 1.57
N HIS A 123 18.73 6.27 0.90
CA HIS A 123 19.08 4.95 0.38
C HIS A 123 19.60 4.98 -1.06
N GLY A 124 19.53 6.12 -1.76
CA GLY A 124 19.93 6.25 -3.15
C GLY A 124 18.91 5.65 -4.14
N TYR A 125 17.62 5.68 -3.77
CA TYR A 125 16.49 5.32 -4.64
C TYR A 125 15.95 6.57 -5.34
N THR A 126 15.11 6.37 -6.36
CA THR A 126 14.33 7.44 -6.99
C THR A 126 12.96 7.53 -6.35
N ASN A 127 12.58 8.70 -5.83
CA ASN A 127 11.20 9.00 -5.44
C ASN A 127 10.41 9.48 -6.66
N LEU A 128 9.25 8.88 -6.91
CA LEU A 128 8.36 9.27 -8.00
C LEU A 128 6.92 9.39 -7.50
N TRP A 129 6.30 10.52 -7.80
CA TRP A 129 4.88 10.73 -7.62
C TRP A 129 4.19 10.95 -8.96
N LEU A 130 3.10 10.23 -9.19
CA LEU A 130 2.26 10.38 -10.37
C LEU A 130 0.81 10.66 -9.94
N ASN A 131 0.30 11.81 -10.37
CA ASN A 131 -1.09 12.22 -10.12
C ASN A 131 -2.05 11.29 -10.88
N THR A 132 -2.86 10.51 -10.16
CA THR A 132 -3.75 9.51 -10.77
C THR A 132 -4.92 10.09 -11.53
N SER A 133 -5.30 11.35 -11.25
CA SER A 133 -6.39 12.01 -11.96
C SER A 133 -6.09 12.25 -13.45
N ARG A 134 -4.82 12.13 -13.86
CA ARG A 134 -4.39 12.31 -15.25
C ARG A 134 -4.69 11.12 -16.17
N TYR A 135 -4.94 9.94 -15.61
CA TYR A 135 -5.18 8.73 -16.39
C TYR A 135 -6.67 8.61 -16.73
N ASP A 136 -6.97 8.54 -18.02
CA ASP A 136 -8.30 8.18 -18.51
C ASP A 136 -8.46 6.66 -18.44
N ILE A 137 -9.19 6.19 -17.42
CA ILE A 137 -9.50 4.78 -17.16
C ILE A 137 -10.95 4.41 -17.53
N GLY A 138 -11.67 5.30 -18.23
CA GLY A 138 -13.11 5.14 -18.46
C GLY A 138 -13.92 5.11 -17.16
N GLU A 139 -14.89 4.20 -17.08
CA GLU A 139 -15.81 4.06 -15.93
C GLU A 139 -15.29 3.12 -14.83
N ALA A 140 -14.05 2.62 -14.97
CA ALA A 140 -13.45 1.71 -14.00
C ALA A 140 -13.21 2.40 -12.64
N HIS A 141 -13.17 1.61 -11.57
CA HIS A 141 -12.87 2.13 -10.23
C HIS A 141 -11.54 2.89 -10.21
N ARG A 142 -11.48 4.02 -9.49
CA ARG A 142 -10.32 4.93 -9.52
C ARG A 142 -8.99 4.26 -9.17
N THR A 143 -8.98 3.22 -8.34
CA THR A 143 -7.77 2.47 -7.99
C THR A 143 -7.03 1.88 -9.20
N TRP A 144 -7.74 1.61 -10.31
CA TRP A 144 -7.13 1.14 -11.55
C TRP A 144 -6.09 2.09 -12.14
N SER A 145 -6.16 3.38 -11.83
CA SER A 145 -5.18 4.39 -12.23
C SER A 145 -3.76 4.12 -11.72
N LYS A 146 -3.58 3.26 -10.71
CA LYS A 146 -2.26 2.82 -10.23
C LYS A 146 -1.51 2.00 -11.29
N ILE A 147 -2.22 1.21 -12.11
CA ILE A 147 -1.60 0.33 -13.09
C ILE A 147 -0.89 1.11 -14.23
N PRO A 148 -1.53 2.08 -14.93
CA PRO A 148 -0.82 2.91 -15.89
C PRO A 148 0.29 3.76 -15.25
N ALA A 149 0.19 4.10 -13.95
CA ALA A 149 1.29 4.78 -13.25
C ALA A 149 2.55 3.90 -13.11
N VAL A 150 2.40 2.59 -12.91
CA VAL A 150 3.55 1.66 -12.91
C VAL A 150 4.19 1.58 -14.30
N ALA A 151 3.38 1.51 -15.36
CA ALA A 151 3.85 1.57 -16.74
C ALA A 151 4.64 2.87 -17.02
N GLU A 152 4.08 4.02 -16.63
CA GLU A 152 4.73 5.32 -16.77
C GLU A 152 6.04 5.40 -15.96
N ALA A 153 6.11 4.82 -14.76
CA ALA A 153 7.35 4.77 -13.99
C ALA A 153 8.47 4.02 -14.74
N PHE A 154 8.16 2.88 -15.36
CA PHE A 154 9.13 2.17 -16.20
C PHE A 154 9.47 2.92 -17.50
N TYR A 155 8.54 3.69 -18.04
CA TYR A 155 8.80 4.53 -19.21
C TYR A 155 9.74 5.70 -18.89
N LEU A 156 9.47 6.42 -17.80
CA LEU A 156 10.24 7.59 -17.36
C LEU A 156 11.66 7.22 -16.87
N TYR A 157 11.80 6.05 -16.23
CA TYR A 157 13.06 5.59 -15.67
C TYR A 157 13.54 4.31 -16.33
N PRO A 158 14.08 4.36 -17.57
CA PRO A 158 14.47 3.17 -18.34
C PRO A 158 15.53 2.28 -17.66
N SER A 159 16.29 2.83 -16.70
CA SER A 159 17.25 2.07 -15.88
C SER A 159 16.65 1.38 -14.66
N ALA A 160 15.40 1.68 -14.29
CA ALA A 160 14.73 1.07 -13.15
C ALA A 160 14.59 -0.44 -13.37
N GLU A 161 15.17 -1.22 -12.47
CA GLU A 161 14.96 -2.66 -12.39
C GLU A 161 13.71 -2.98 -11.59
N TRP A 162 13.44 -2.22 -10.53
CA TRP A 162 12.28 -2.39 -9.66
C TRP A 162 11.50 -1.08 -9.50
N VAL A 163 10.18 -1.18 -9.61
CA VAL A 163 9.23 -0.14 -9.21
C VAL A 163 8.47 -0.66 -8.00
N TRP A 164 8.59 0.02 -6.86
CA TRP A 164 7.81 -0.25 -5.66
C TRP A 164 6.62 0.70 -5.61
N LEU A 165 5.43 0.19 -5.94
CA LEU A 165 4.18 0.92 -5.77
C LEU A 165 3.76 0.88 -4.30
N ILE A 166 3.54 2.05 -3.71
CA ILE A 166 3.13 2.20 -2.31
C ILE A 166 1.94 3.15 -2.18
N ASP A 167 0.88 2.70 -1.52
CA ASP A 167 -0.35 3.45 -1.31
C ASP A 167 -0.14 4.68 -0.42
N THR A 168 -0.96 5.72 -0.61
CA THR A 168 -0.81 7.00 0.12
C THR A 168 -1.01 6.85 1.62
N ASP A 169 -1.87 5.94 2.05
CA ASP A 169 -2.17 5.60 3.43
C ASP A 169 -1.22 4.52 3.99
N ILE A 170 0.07 4.60 3.63
CA ILE A 170 1.13 3.76 4.17
C ILE A 170 2.25 4.63 4.72
N ILE A 171 2.64 4.36 5.96
CA ILE A 171 3.77 5.02 6.64
C ILE A 171 4.99 4.08 6.62
N MET A 172 6.16 4.62 6.26
CA MET A 172 7.45 3.97 6.47
C MET A 172 7.87 4.11 7.94
N MET A 173 7.74 3.04 8.71
CA MET A 173 7.98 3.04 10.16
C MET A 173 9.46 2.90 10.52
N THR A 174 10.24 2.25 9.64
CA THR A 174 11.67 1.99 9.85
C THR A 174 12.52 2.69 8.78
N PRO A 175 12.92 3.96 8.96
CA PRO A 175 13.66 4.73 7.94
C PRO A 175 15.06 4.19 7.61
N ASP A 176 15.62 3.33 8.47
CA ASP A 176 16.93 2.67 8.27
C ASP A 176 16.82 1.37 7.46
N TYR A 177 15.63 0.90 7.12
CA TYR A 177 15.42 -0.39 6.48
C TYR A 177 15.97 -0.42 5.06
N ASP A 178 16.86 -1.35 4.74
CA ASP A 178 17.45 -1.51 3.40
C ASP A 178 16.57 -2.42 2.52
N LEU A 179 15.83 -1.85 1.56
CA LEU A 179 14.96 -2.63 0.67
C LEU A 179 15.72 -3.69 -0.12
N VAL A 180 16.93 -3.37 -0.60
CA VAL A 180 17.69 -4.27 -1.47
C VAL A 180 18.13 -5.49 -0.67
N ASP A 181 18.69 -5.31 0.52
CA ASP A 181 19.18 -6.44 1.32
C ASP A 181 18.07 -7.20 2.05
N GLN A 182 16.92 -6.57 2.27
CA GLN A 182 15.84 -7.15 3.06
C GLN A 182 14.66 -7.68 2.25
N ILE A 183 14.44 -7.21 1.02
CA ILE A 183 13.27 -7.59 0.20
C ILE A 183 13.66 -8.03 -1.21
N ILE A 184 14.25 -7.16 -2.03
CA ILE A 184 14.34 -7.33 -3.49
C ILE A 184 15.64 -7.95 -4.00
N GLY A 185 16.67 -8.05 -3.16
CA GLY A 185 17.93 -8.72 -3.50
C GLY A 185 17.74 -10.24 -3.59
N PRO A 186 18.56 -10.96 -4.38
CA PRO A 186 18.32 -12.37 -4.62
C PRO A 186 18.25 -13.24 -3.36
N ASP A 187 19.16 -13.02 -2.41
CA ASP A 187 19.15 -13.73 -1.13
C ASP A 187 17.95 -13.34 -0.26
N ALA A 188 17.48 -12.09 -0.35
CA ALA A 188 16.32 -11.61 0.37
C ALA A 188 15.04 -12.27 -0.14
N ILE A 189 14.87 -12.36 -1.46
CA ILE A 189 13.78 -13.09 -2.11
C ILE A 189 13.82 -14.55 -1.70
N LYS A 190 14.99 -15.20 -1.81
CA LYS A 190 15.15 -16.60 -1.41
C LYS A 190 14.75 -16.85 0.04
N ARG A 191 15.03 -15.94 0.98
CA ARG A 191 14.65 -16.12 2.38
C ARG A 191 13.18 -15.79 2.68
N GLY A 192 12.62 -14.78 2.00
CA GLY A 192 11.34 -14.19 2.39
C GLY A 192 10.10 -14.83 1.76
N LEU A 193 10.24 -15.52 0.63
CA LEU A 193 9.09 -16.11 -0.06
C LEU A 193 8.41 -17.22 0.74
N MET A 194 7.08 -17.14 0.80
CA MET A 194 6.19 -18.18 1.28
C MET A 194 6.17 -19.34 0.28
N ARG A 195 6.35 -20.56 0.78
CA ARG A 195 6.45 -21.78 -0.04
C ARG A 195 5.34 -22.74 0.31
N ASP A 196 4.75 -23.35 -0.71
CA ASP A 196 3.68 -24.34 -0.56
C ASP A 196 2.57 -23.85 0.39
N THR A 197 2.27 -22.55 0.33
CA THR A 197 1.29 -21.91 1.21
C THR A 197 0.00 -21.64 0.44
N PRO A 198 -1.19 -21.97 0.97
CA PRO A 198 -2.46 -21.72 0.28
C PRO A 198 -2.67 -20.25 -0.05
N ILE A 199 -3.06 -19.95 -1.29
CA ILE A 199 -3.29 -18.57 -1.73
C ILE A 199 -4.66 -18.04 -1.24
N LEU A 200 -5.67 -18.91 -1.08
CA LEU A 200 -7.03 -18.58 -0.60
C LEU A 200 -7.26 -18.92 0.88
N ASP A 201 -6.28 -18.67 1.76
CA ASP A 201 -6.38 -19.13 3.14
C ASP A 201 -7.72 -18.70 3.79
N GLY A 202 -8.40 -19.66 4.42
CA GLY A 202 -9.63 -19.46 5.17
C GLY A 202 -10.92 -19.13 4.39
N GLN A 203 -10.87 -18.82 3.08
CA GLN A 203 -12.07 -18.38 2.34
C GLN A 203 -12.97 -19.55 1.89
N LEU A 204 -12.39 -20.72 1.62
CA LEU A 204 -13.11 -21.89 1.09
C LEU A 204 -13.04 -23.10 2.03
N LYS A 205 -13.53 -22.94 3.27
CA LYS A 205 -13.45 -23.99 4.32
C LYS A 205 -14.10 -25.32 3.92
N LYS A 206 -15.17 -25.29 3.13
CA LYS A 206 -15.92 -26.49 2.73
C LYS A 206 -15.27 -27.22 1.53
N ASN A 207 -14.71 -26.47 0.59
CA ASN A 207 -14.17 -26.98 -0.67
C ASN A 207 -12.86 -26.22 -1.01
N PRO A 208 -11.74 -26.53 -0.32
CA PRO A 208 -10.48 -25.87 -0.60
C PRO A 208 -10.00 -26.18 -2.03
N THR A 209 -9.37 -25.20 -2.68
CA THR A 209 -8.83 -25.36 -4.04
C THR A 209 -7.49 -26.11 -4.07
N TYR A 210 -6.79 -26.16 -2.93
CA TYR A 210 -5.41 -26.66 -2.81
C TYR A 210 -4.42 -25.97 -3.77
N ILE A 211 -4.73 -24.74 -4.17
CA ILE A 211 -3.83 -23.90 -4.96
C ILE A 211 -2.91 -23.17 -3.99
N ASN A 212 -1.63 -23.56 -4.04
CA ASN A 212 -0.59 -23.05 -3.17
C ASN A 212 0.44 -22.23 -3.96
N THR A 213 1.25 -21.45 -3.24
CA THR A 213 2.47 -20.87 -3.78
C THR A 213 3.45 -21.97 -4.23
N PRO A 214 4.28 -21.73 -5.25
CA PRO A 214 5.27 -22.71 -5.69
C PRO A 214 6.19 -23.14 -4.54
N LYS A 215 6.47 -24.45 -4.47
CA LYS A 215 7.44 -25.01 -3.53
C LYS A 215 8.88 -24.67 -3.94
N ASP A 216 9.16 -24.86 -5.23
CA ASP A 216 10.45 -24.62 -5.85
C ASP A 216 10.33 -23.41 -6.79
N PHE A 217 11.34 -22.55 -6.77
CA PHE A 217 11.40 -21.36 -7.60
C PHE A 217 12.85 -21.01 -7.93
N ARG A 218 13.01 -20.24 -9.01
CA ARG A 218 14.24 -19.52 -9.34
C ARG A 218 14.00 -18.05 -9.03
N VAL A 219 14.93 -17.43 -8.33
CA VAL A 219 14.81 -16.04 -7.89
C VAL A 219 14.76 -15.07 -9.06
N GLU A 220 15.40 -15.46 -10.16
CA GLU A 220 15.46 -14.75 -11.43
C GLU A 220 14.11 -14.73 -12.15
N ASP A 221 13.26 -15.73 -11.89
CA ASP A 221 11.92 -15.84 -12.49
C ASP A 221 10.86 -15.06 -11.68
N ILE A 222 11.22 -14.52 -10.51
CA ILE A 222 10.29 -13.73 -9.67
C ILE A 222 10.29 -12.27 -10.13
N ASP A 223 9.13 -11.83 -10.60
CA ASP A 223 8.91 -10.51 -11.21
C ASP A 223 8.09 -9.58 -10.32
N ILE A 224 7.17 -10.14 -9.54
CA ILE A 224 6.24 -9.38 -8.71
C ILE A 224 6.40 -9.81 -7.27
N LEU A 225 6.56 -8.87 -6.34
CA LEU A 225 6.52 -9.19 -4.91
C LEU A 225 5.28 -8.56 -4.28
N ILE A 226 4.48 -9.39 -3.62
CA ILE A 226 3.24 -8.99 -2.96
C ILE A 226 3.14 -9.65 -1.58
N THR A 227 2.24 -9.16 -0.75
CA THR A 227 1.95 -9.73 0.57
C THR A 227 0.62 -10.46 0.59
N GLN A 228 0.53 -11.51 1.41
CA GLN A 228 -0.71 -12.25 1.67
C GLN A 228 -1.35 -11.82 2.98
N ASP A 229 -2.65 -11.52 2.91
CA ASP A 229 -3.51 -11.19 4.03
C ASP A 229 -4.74 -12.10 4.11
N HIS A 230 -5.69 -11.76 4.98
CA HIS A 230 -6.98 -12.45 5.11
C HIS A 230 -7.88 -12.38 3.86
N GLN A 231 -7.58 -11.49 2.91
CA GLN A 231 -8.28 -11.38 1.63
C GLN A 231 -7.58 -12.15 0.48
N SER A 232 -6.49 -12.88 0.78
CA SER A 232 -5.60 -13.64 -0.09
C SER A 232 -4.32 -12.90 -0.46
N VAL A 233 -4.43 -11.67 -0.94
CA VAL A 233 -3.28 -10.78 -1.26
C VAL A 233 -3.70 -9.33 -1.07
N ASN A 234 -2.74 -8.46 -0.75
CA ASN A 234 -2.96 -7.01 -0.70
C ASN A 234 -1.99 -6.26 -1.62
N THR A 235 -2.50 -5.37 -2.46
CA THR A 235 -1.74 -4.63 -3.48
C THR A 235 -1.22 -3.27 -3.03
N GLY A 236 -1.51 -2.83 -1.80
CA GLY A 236 -1.14 -1.48 -1.34
C GLY A 236 0.37 -1.24 -1.22
N SER A 237 1.17 -2.30 -1.15
CA SER A 237 2.63 -2.26 -1.23
C SER A 237 3.11 -3.41 -2.10
N THR A 238 3.46 -3.12 -3.35
CA THR A 238 3.77 -4.12 -4.38
C THR A 238 5.02 -3.75 -5.17
N PHE A 239 5.90 -4.71 -5.40
CA PHE A 239 7.10 -4.52 -6.21
C PHE A 239 6.91 -5.14 -7.58
N PHE A 240 7.27 -4.40 -8.62
CA PHE A 240 7.24 -4.82 -10.02
C PHE A 240 8.66 -4.77 -10.57
N ARG A 241 9.14 -5.87 -11.16
CA ARG A 241 10.44 -5.96 -11.83
C ARG A 241 10.28 -5.61 -13.31
N ARG A 242 11.26 -4.95 -13.92
CA ARG A 242 11.24 -4.61 -15.35
C ARG A 242 11.42 -5.85 -16.23
N THR A 243 10.34 -6.55 -16.56
CA THR A 243 10.39 -7.72 -17.44
C THR A 243 9.26 -7.73 -18.46
N ALA A 244 9.38 -8.60 -19.46
CA ALA A 244 8.31 -8.85 -20.42
C ALA A 244 7.08 -9.43 -19.72
N PHE A 245 7.28 -10.27 -18.70
CA PHE A 245 6.19 -10.79 -17.88
C PHE A 245 5.45 -9.67 -17.15
N THR A 246 6.15 -8.75 -16.48
CA THR A 246 5.51 -7.60 -15.82
C THR A 246 4.70 -6.77 -16.80
N ARG A 247 5.24 -6.44 -17.99
CA ARG A 247 4.48 -5.71 -19.01
C ARG A 247 3.20 -6.43 -19.40
N TRP A 248 3.30 -7.73 -19.72
CA TRP A 248 2.15 -8.56 -20.02
C TRP A 248 1.14 -8.61 -18.86
N LEU A 249 1.62 -8.73 -17.61
CA LEU A 249 0.74 -8.78 -16.44
C LEU A 249 -0.05 -7.48 -16.27
N LEU A 250 0.58 -6.32 -16.42
CA LEU A 250 -0.14 -5.03 -16.33
C LEU A 250 -1.20 -4.89 -17.43
N GLU A 251 -0.90 -5.37 -18.65
CA GLU A 251 -1.86 -5.38 -19.77
C GLU A 251 -3.06 -6.30 -19.48
N MET A 252 -2.79 -7.49 -18.93
CA MET A 252 -3.79 -8.48 -18.56
C MET A 252 -4.67 -8.00 -17.40
N MET A 253 -4.06 -7.51 -16.31
CA MET A 253 -4.80 -6.96 -15.16
C MET A 253 -5.78 -5.88 -15.61
N THR A 254 -5.40 -5.08 -16.59
CA THR A 254 -6.24 -4.00 -17.13
C THR A 254 -7.13 -4.44 -18.29
N ASP A 255 -7.44 -5.73 -18.46
CA ASP A 255 -8.49 -6.15 -19.39
C ASP A 255 -9.83 -5.53 -18.96
N TYR A 256 -10.26 -4.52 -19.71
CA TYR A 256 -11.41 -3.71 -19.36
C TYR A 256 -12.70 -4.54 -19.28
N SER A 257 -12.83 -5.53 -20.16
CA SER A 257 -14.04 -6.33 -20.30
C SER A 257 -14.10 -7.49 -19.31
N MET A 258 -12.95 -7.92 -18.79
CA MET A 258 -12.84 -9.13 -17.96
C MET A 258 -12.49 -8.84 -16.51
N LEU A 259 -11.64 -7.85 -16.24
CA LEU A 259 -11.04 -7.62 -14.91
C LEU A 259 -11.27 -6.22 -14.35
N MET A 260 -11.47 -5.19 -15.18
CA MET A 260 -11.75 -3.82 -14.68
C MET A 260 -13.23 -3.53 -14.42
N GLY A 261 -14.11 -4.52 -14.64
CA GLY A 261 -15.55 -4.37 -14.46
C GLY A 261 -15.98 -4.17 -13.00
N ALA A 262 -17.21 -3.66 -12.83
CA ALA A 262 -17.77 -3.35 -11.50
C ALA A 262 -18.05 -4.59 -10.64
N GLU A 263 -18.05 -5.78 -11.23
CA GLU A 263 -18.15 -7.06 -10.54
C GLU A 263 -16.91 -7.39 -9.70
N HIS A 264 -15.77 -6.75 -9.97
CA HIS A 264 -14.53 -6.90 -9.22
C HIS A 264 -14.41 -5.78 -8.18
N GLY A 265 -15.12 -5.94 -7.07
CA GLY A 265 -15.21 -4.91 -6.02
C GLY A 265 -13.86 -4.55 -5.37
N GLY A 266 -12.89 -5.46 -5.36
CA GLY A 266 -11.51 -5.23 -4.93
C GLY A 266 -10.58 -4.68 -6.02
N ALA A 267 -11.11 -4.35 -7.20
CA ALA A 267 -10.38 -3.75 -8.33
C ALA A 267 -9.09 -4.53 -8.69
N GLU A 268 -7.95 -3.85 -8.74
CA GLU A 268 -6.68 -4.44 -9.16
C GLU A 268 -6.18 -5.54 -8.21
N GLN A 269 -6.59 -5.52 -6.94
CA GLN A 269 -6.29 -6.58 -5.97
C GLN A 269 -7.01 -7.89 -6.34
N ASP A 270 -8.28 -7.80 -6.71
CA ASP A 270 -9.07 -8.95 -7.16
C ASP A 270 -8.54 -9.48 -8.50
N ALA A 271 -8.07 -8.60 -9.39
CA ALA A 271 -7.51 -9.00 -10.68
C ALA A 271 -6.24 -9.84 -10.54
N ILE A 272 -5.24 -9.39 -9.75
CA ILE A 272 -4.02 -10.19 -9.55
C ILE A 272 -4.34 -11.48 -8.78
N LYS A 273 -5.25 -11.43 -7.80
CA LYS A 273 -5.76 -12.62 -7.11
C LYS A 273 -6.33 -13.63 -8.09
N HIS A 274 -7.24 -13.20 -8.97
CA HIS A 274 -7.84 -14.06 -9.99
C HIS A 274 -6.77 -14.71 -10.87
N LEU A 275 -5.85 -13.92 -11.43
CA LEU A 275 -4.78 -14.41 -12.29
C LEU A 275 -3.88 -15.42 -11.57
N MET A 276 -3.57 -15.19 -10.29
CA MET A 276 -2.80 -16.12 -9.47
C MET A 276 -3.55 -17.43 -9.16
N LEU A 277 -4.87 -17.44 -9.16
CA LEU A 277 -5.65 -18.67 -8.96
C LEU A 277 -5.75 -19.48 -10.24
N GLU A 278 -6.02 -18.82 -11.35
CA GLU A 278 -6.29 -19.50 -12.61
C GLU A 278 -5.01 -19.90 -13.37
N HIS A 279 -3.90 -19.19 -13.16
CA HIS A 279 -2.70 -19.37 -14.00
C HIS A 279 -1.45 -19.73 -13.18
N GLN A 280 -0.97 -20.97 -13.37
CA GLN A 280 0.30 -21.41 -12.78
C GLN A 280 1.48 -20.55 -13.23
N LEU A 281 1.47 -20.05 -14.47
CA LEU A 281 2.50 -19.13 -14.96
C LEU A 281 2.59 -17.90 -14.05
N VAL A 282 1.46 -17.27 -13.73
CA VAL A 282 1.44 -16.11 -12.84
C VAL A 282 1.99 -16.47 -11.46
N ARG A 283 1.61 -17.62 -10.89
CA ARG A 283 2.16 -18.08 -9.60
C ARG A 283 3.68 -18.29 -9.62
N ASN A 284 4.25 -18.67 -10.75
CA ASN A 284 5.70 -18.88 -10.87
C ASN A 284 6.48 -17.55 -10.93
N HIS A 285 5.81 -16.45 -11.30
CA HIS A 285 6.41 -15.12 -11.42
C HIS A 285 6.03 -14.17 -10.26
N VAL A 286 5.03 -14.52 -9.45
CA VAL A 286 4.61 -13.74 -8.28
C VAL A 286 5.14 -14.38 -7.00
N GLY A 287 6.03 -13.66 -6.32
CA GLY A 287 6.53 -13.99 -5.00
C GLY A 287 5.65 -13.43 -3.88
N ILE A 288 5.06 -14.31 -3.07
CA ILE A 288 4.24 -13.92 -1.92
C ILE A 288 5.08 -13.90 -0.63
N TYR A 289 4.90 -12.84 0.15
CA TYR A 289 5.47 -12.67 1.49
C TYR A 289 4.39 -12.62 2.58
N PRO A 290 4.75 -12.88 3.85
CA PRO A 290 3.86 -12.62 4.98
C PRO A 290 3.49 -11.14 5.05
N GLN A 291 2.24 -10.83 5.39
CA GLN A 291 1.69 -9.45 5.41
C GLN A 291 2.62 -8.42 6.04
N ARG A 292 3.18 -8.74 7.20
CA ARG A 292 4.01 -7.80 7.97
C ARG A 292 5.34 -7.43 7.32
N LYS A 293 5.81 -8.21 6.34
CA LYS A 293 7.14 -7.98 5.74
C LYS A 293 7.27 -6.57 5.14
N PHE A 294 6.26 -6.13 4.39
CA PHE A 294 6.21 -4.80 3.79
C PHE A 294 4.78 -4.28 3.62
N ASN A 295 3.84 -4.72 4.46
CA ASN A 295 2.45 -4.29 4.36
C ASN A 295 1.65 -4.48 5.66
N ALA A 296 2.29 -4.36 6.84
CA ALA A 296 1.63 -4.64 8.11
C ALA A 296 0.39 -3.74 8.32
N TYR A 297 -0.70 -4.29 8.84
CA TYR A 297 -1.89 -3.51 9.19
C TYR A 297 -1.77 -2.83 10.54
N VAL A 298 -2.55 -1.77 10.76
CA VAL A 298 -2.69 -1.14 12.08
C VAL A 298 -3.18 -2.16 13.13
N GLN A 299 -4.13 -3.00 12.72
CA GLN A 299 -4.68 -4.11 13.51
C GLN A 299 -4.75 -5.36 12.63
N GLY A 300 -4.15 -6.46 13.08
CA GLY A 300 -4.12 -7.71 12.30
C GLY A 300 -3.64 -8.94 13.08
N GLY A 301 -3.72 -8.90 14.41
CA GLY A 301 -3.09 -9.90 15.28
C GLY A 301 -1.58 -10.00 15.08
N ASP A 302 -0.97 -11.08 15.55
CA ASP A 302 0.49 -11.28 15.48
C ASP A 302 1.02 -11.44 14.05
N ASN A 303 0.19 -11.94 13.14
CA ASN A 303 0.64 -12.31 11.79
C ASN A 303 0.49 -11.20 10.76
N MET A 304 -0.44 -10.25 10.97
CA MET A 304 -0.69 -9.16 10.03
C MET A 304 -0.54 -7.78 10.64
N GLY A 305 -0.66 -7.63 11.97
CA GLY A 305 -0.57 -6.33 12.64
C GLY A 305 0.88 -5.86 12.79
N TYR A 306 1.10 -4.55 12.67
CA TYR A 306 2.42 -3.94 12.86
C TYR A 306 3.03 -4.30 14.21
N ARG A 307 4.31 -4.70 14.18
CA ARG A 307 5.18 -4.82 15.35
C ARG A 307 6.46 -4.02 15.18
N ASP A 308 7.14 -3.79 16.30
CA ASP A 308 8.39 -3.05 16.36
C ASP A 308 9.42 -3.63 15.37
N GLY A 309 9.91 -2.77 14.47
CA GLY A 309 10.88 -3.13 13.43
C GLY A 309 10.28 -3.53 12.08
N ASP A 310 8.95 -3.65 11.97
CA ASP A 310 8.29 -3.81 10.67
C ASP A 310 8.59 -2.58 9.78
N LEU A 311 8.70 -2.80 8.47
CA LEU A 311 9.07 -1.74 7.53
C LEU A 311 7.95 -0.69 7.43
N LEU A 312 6.71 -1.14 7.29
CA LEU A 312 5.54 -0.31 6.99
C LEU A 312 4.41 -0.57 7.97
N VAL A 313 3.55 0.43 8.13
CA VAL A 313 2.16 0.24 8.55
C VAL A 313 1.22 0.79 7.47
N HIS A 314 0.17 0.02 7.16
CA HIS A 314 -0.85 0.31 6.16
C HIS A 314 -2.20 0.51 6.84
N PHE A 315 -2.83 1.65 6.58
CA PHE A 315 -4.13 2.04 7.11
C PHE A 315 -5.28 1.57 6.20
N ALA A 316 -5.13 0.37 5.62
CA ALA A 316 -6.12 -0.23 4.72
C ALA A 316 -7.52 -0.18 5.34
N GLY A 317 -8.50 0.28 4.57
CA GLY A 317 -9.86 0.43 5.07
C GLY A 317 -10.12 1.75 5.78
N CYS A 318 -9.44 2.84 5.45
CA CYS A 318 -9.67 4.17 6.07
C CYS A 318 -11.12 4.69 6.05
N TRP A 319 -12.00 4.09 5.22
CA TRP A 319 -13.44 4.35 5.21
C TRP A 319 -14.22 3.70 6.35
N VAL A 320 -13.59 2.79 7.11
CA VAL A 320 -14.24 2.00 8.15
C VAL A 320 -13.98 2.64 9.52
N GLY A 321 -15.06 2.92 10.26
CA GLY A 321 -14.99 3.27 11.68
C GLY A 321 -14.44 4.66 12.02
N GLY A 322 -13.97 5.45 11.05
CA GLY A 322 -13.54 6.84 11.25
C GLY A 322 -12.28 6.99 12.13
N LYS A 323 -11.50 5.91 12.29
CA LYS A 323 -10.29 5.87 13.13
C LYS A 323 -8.99 6.14 12.38
N CYS A 324 -9.05 6.20 11.06
CA CYS A 324 -7.86 6.32 10.21
C CYS A 324 -7.00 7.54 10.55
N GLN A 325 -7.60 8.72 10.77
CA GLN A 325 -6.85 9.91 11.18
C GLN A 325 -6.15 9.72 12.54
N GLU A 326 -6.87 9.23 13.56
CA GLU A 326 -6.34 9.00 14.91
C GLU A 326 -5.14 8.03 14.87
N TRP A 327 -5.31 6.89 14.21
CA TRP A 327 -4.23 5.92 14.05
C TRP A 327 -3.07 6.49 13.23
N PHE A 328 -3.35 7.24 12.17
CA PHE A 328 -2.29 7.84 11.36
C PHE A 328 -1.41 8.74 12.21
N GLU A 329 -1.98 9.62 13.03
CA GLU A 329 -1.20 10.48 13.92
C GLU A 329 -0.41 9.71 14.99
N GLU A 330 -1.02 8.66 15.59
CA GLU A 330 -0.34 7.78 16.55
C GLU A 330 0.93 7.16 15.96
N PHE A 331 0.80 6.54 14.78
CA PHE A 331 1.92 5.89 14.11
C PHE A 331 2.91 6.89 13.51
N TRP A 332 2.43 8.02 12.97
CA TRP A 332 3.29 9.07 12.43
C TRP A 332 4.23 9.63 13.51
N GLY A 333 3.72 9.83 14.73
CA GLY A 333 4.52 10.25 15.88
C GLY A 333 5.50 9.19 16.39
N LYS A 334 5.34 7.92 15.99
CA LYS A 334 6.20 6.78 16.34
C LYS A 334 7.15 6.37 15.23
N LYS A 335 7.24 7.08 14.11
CA LYS A 335 8.17 6.74 13.03
C LYS A 335 9.62 6.77 13.51
N GLY A 336 10.38 5.72 13.18
CA GLY A 336 11.79 5.60 13.57
C GLY A 336 12.01 5.42 15.07
N HIS A 337 10.97 5.11 15.84
CA HIS A 337 11.09 4.86 17.27
C HIS A 337 12.09 3.72 17.56
N LYS A 338 12.72 3.79 18.73
CA LYS A 338 13.72 2.79 19.19
C LYS A 338 13.31 2.15 20.52
N ASP A 339 12.38 2.76 21.24
CA ASP A 339 11.71 2.21 22.42
C ASP A 339 10.75 1.08 22.02
N VAL A 340 10.57 0.10 22.91
CA VAL A 340 9.56 -0.96 22.72
C VAL A 340 8.17 -0.34 22.80
N TRP A 341 7.33 -0.64 21.80
CA TRP A 341 5.98 -0.10 21.71
C TRP A 341 4.93 -1.17 21.38
N ARG A 342 5.15 -1.93 20.30
CA ARG A 342 4.31 -3.05 19.86
C ARG A 342 5.19 -4.29 19.65
N PRO A 343 5.66 -4.93 20.74
CA PRO A 343 6.54 -6.09 20.63
C PRO A 343 5.83 -7.30 20.03
N GLU A 344 6.61 -8.25 19.53
CA GLU A 344 6.13 -9.54 19.04
C GLU A 344 5.35 -10.33 20.10
N GLY A 345 4.27 -11.00 19.68
CA GLY A 345 3.49 -11.92 20.52
C GLY A 345 2.60 -11.27 21.60
N GLN A 346 2.19 -10.01 21.41
CA GLN A 346 1.31 -9.27 22.33
C GLN A 346 0.01 -8.76 21.69
#